data_AF-A0A5R9ABQ3-F1
#
_entry.id   AF-A0A5R9ABQ3-F1
#
_cell.length_a   1.000
_cell.length_b   1.000
_cell.length_c   1.000
_cell.angle_alpha   90.00
_cell.angle_beta   90.00
_cell.angle_gamma   90.00
#
_symmetry.space_group_name_H-M   'P 1'
#
loop_
_entity.id
_entity.type
_entity.pdbx_description
1 polymer ?
#
loop_
_entity_poly.entity_id
_entity_poly.type
_entity_poly.pdbx_seq_one_letter_code
_entity_poly.pdbx_strand_id
1 'polypeptide(L)'
;METDPIVAVVPCRAGSERVANKNTRPFAGFDRGLLELKLTQLAAVEELAEIIVSTNDPVVSEYAARFSTEQDQRVTVVQRPDELGRSSTPMSEFIQYLGRLREDGTMLMTHVTHPLLAAAGFRDLISRWRTAAADGHDSLLTVTKLHAFLWDADGKPFNYDAAAEKWPRSQDIPPLFEVNHAAYLIPFRRVREVGDRVGERPFMHEMSGEAVMDIDWEDQFQLLNDLANAKQMRGLSLI
;
A
#
# COMPACT_ATOMS: atom_id res chain seq x y z
N MET A 1 8.60 1.79 -27.11
CA MET A 1 8.59 2.94 -26.20
C MET A 1 9.09 2.44 -24.87
N GLU A 2 10.11 3.08 -24.32
CA GLU A 2 10.62 2.73 -22.99
C GLU A 2 9.51 2.98 -21.98
N THR A 3 9.16 1.96 -21.19
CA THR A 3 8.13 2.08 -20.17
C THR A 3 8.67 2.96 -19.05
N ASP A 4 7.88 3.95 -18.62
CA ASP A 4 8.23 4.84 -17.51
C ASP A 4 8.70 4.03 -16.28
N PRO A 5 9.87 4.33 -15.67
CA PRO A 5 10.40 3.54 -14.57
C PRO A 5 9.44 3.55 -13.38
N ILE A 6 9.29 2.40 -12.73
CA ILE A 6 8.48 2.27 -11.51
C ILE A 6 9.38 2.42 -10.30
N VAL A 7 9.04 3.37 -9.42
CA VAL A 7 9.74 3.65 -8.17
C VAL A 7 8.82 3.30 -7.01
N ALA A 8 9.16 2.29 -6.23
CA ALA A 8 8.43 2.01 -5.00
C ALA A 8 8.73 3.09 -3.96
N VAL A 9 7.71 3.61 -3.30
CA VAL A 9 7.83 4.60 -2.23
C VAL A 9 7.19 4.01 -0.98
N VAL A 10 8.00 3.86 0.07
CA VAL A 10 7.62 3.28 1.36
C VAL A 10 7.70 4.33 2.46
N PRO A 11 6.58 4.99 2.79
CA PRO A 11 6.50 5.89 3.93
C PRO A 11 6.58 5.15 5.26
N CYS A 12 7.61 5.44 6.07
CA CYS A 12 7.70 5.02 7.46
C CYS A 12 7.98 6.23 8.35
N ARG A 13 7.01 6.68 9.15
CA ARG A 13 7.26 7.76 10.12
C ARG A 13 7.72 7.21 11.47
N ALA A 14 8.45 8.02 12.22
CA ALA A 14 8.65 7.81 13.65
C ALA A 14 7.33 7.96 14.43
N GLY A 15 7.28 7.43 15.65
CA GLY A 15 6.19 7.71 16.59
C GLY A 15 4.86 7.03 16.22
N SER A 16 4.87 5.71 16.06
CA SER A 16 3.62 4.95 15.95
C SER A 16 2.84 5.01 17.28
N GLU A 17 1.74 5.76 17.30
CA GLU A 17 0.94 6.04 18.52
C GLU A 17 0.12 4.84 19.00
N ARG A 18 -0.44 4.05 18.07
CA ARG A 18 -1.39 2.97 18.39
C ARG A 18 -0.71 1.61 18.63
N VAL A 19 0.46 1.39 18.03
CA VAL A 19 1.25 0.16 18.13
C VAL A 19 2.71 0.56 18.29
N ALA A 20 3.29 0.33 19.47
CA ALA A 20 4.64 0.75 19.77
C ALA A 20 5.66 0.11 18.81
N ASN A 21 6.52 0.93 18.21
CA ASN A 21 7.57 0.51 17.27
C ASN A 21 7.05 -0.36 16.10
N LYS A 22 5.80 -0.18 15.67
CA LYS A 22 5.10 -1.01 14.67
C LYS A 22 5.97 -1.40 13.46
N ASN A 23 6.70 -0.43 12.89
CA ASN A 23 7.50 -0.65 11.67
C ASN A 23 8.67 -1.63 11.88
N THR A 24 9.22 -1.68 13.09
CA THR A 24 10.47 -2.40 13.41
C THR A 24 10.30 -3.50 14.46
N ARG A 25 9.09 -3.65 15.03
CA ARG A 25 8.74 -4.72 15.96
C ARG A 25 8.79 -6.08 15.24
N PRO A 26 9.47 -7.09 15.81
CA PRO A 26 9.57 -8.41 15.19
C PRO A 26 8.22 -8.96 14.75
N PHE A 27 8.17 -9.52 13.54
CA PHE A 27 6.94 -9.99 12.90
C PHE A 27 7.22 -11.23 12.06
N ALA A 28 6.53 -12.35 12.30
CA ALA A 28 6.61 -13.58 11.48
C ALA A 28 8.04 -14.06 11.12
N GLY A 29 8.96 -14.03 12.10
CA GLY A 29 10.36 -14.43 11.91
C GLY A 29 11.28 -13.36 11.31
N PHE A 30 10.77 -12.15 11.03
CA PHE A 30 11.57 -10.99 10.61
C PHE A 30 11.91 -10.14 11.84
N ASP A 31 13.19 -10.10 12.22
CA ASP A 31 13.71 -9.43 13.42
C ASP A 31 13.57 -7.91 13.38
N ARG A 32 13.53 -7.33 12.17
CA ARG A 32 13.29 -5.90 11.92
C ARG A 32 11.87 -5.65 11.41
N GLY A 33 10.99 -6.62 11.62
CA GLY A 33 9.55 -6.45 11.58
C GLY A 33 8.98 -6.20 10.19
N LEU A 34 7.95 -5.36 10.15
CA LEU A 34 7.21 -5.03 8.94
C LEU A 34 8.09 -4.34 7.87
N LEU A 35 9.06 -3.52 8.30
CA LEU A 35 10.00 -2.86 7.41
C LEU A 35 10.86 -3.86 6.64
N GLU A 36 11.46 -4.82 7.37
CA GLU A 36 12.27 -5.88 6.76
C GLU A 36 11.46 -6.73 5.80
N LEU A 37 10.27 -7.16 6.22
CA LEU A 37 9.37 -7.94 5.36
C LEU A 37 9.05 -7.17 4.07
N LYS A 38 8.68 -5.89 4.17
CA LYS A 38 8.32 -5.10 2.99
C LYS A 38 9.50 -4.86 2.06
N LEU A 39 10.69 -4.56 2.59
CA LEU A 39 11.90 -4.40 1.77
C LEU A 39 12.27 -5.70 1.07
N THR A 40 12.15 -6.85 1.75
CA THR A 40 12.40 -8.17 1.15
C THR A 40 11.39 -8.47 0.04
N GLN A 41 10.10 -8.18 0.24
CA GLN A 41 9.05 -8.32 -0.78
C GLN A 41 9.34 -7.44 -2.01
N LEU A 42 9.70 -6.17 -1.81
CA LEU A 42 9.98 -5.25 -2.91
C LEU A 42 11.29 -5.59 -3.64
N ALA A 43 12.31 -6.05 -2.92
CA ALA A 43 13.57 -6.49 -3.50
C ALA A 43 13.38 -7.69 -4.45
N ALA A 44 12.39 -8.55 -4.18
CA ALA A 44 12.04 -9.64 -5.08
C ALA A 44 11.31 -9.18 -6.37
N VAL A 45 10.92 -7.90 -6.50
CA VAL A 45 10.26 -7.35 -7.70
C VAL A 45 11.32 -6.74 -8.63
N GLU A 46 11.70 -7.46 -9.68
CA GLU A 46 12.75 -7.04 -10.63
C GLU A 46 12.33 -5.83 -11.47
N GLU A 47 11.03 -5.61 -11.65
CA GLU A 47 10.47 -4.52 -12.45
C GLU A 47 10.60 -3.13 -11.78
N LEU A 48 10.96 -3.08 -10.50
CA LEU A 48 11.23 -1.85 -9.78
C LEU A 48 12.61 -1.31 -10.15
N ALA A 49 12.65 -0.05 -10.59
CA ALA A 49 13.88 0.67 -10.86
C ALA A 49 14.55 1.15 -9.55
N GLU A 50 13.73 1.49 -8.55
CA GLU A 50 14.17 2.04 -7.28
C GLU A 50 13.14 1.75 -6.17
N ILE A 51 13.61 1.65 -4.92
CA ILE A 51 12.81 1.54 -3.70
C ILE A 51 13.20 2.68 -2.75
N ILE A 52 12.36 3.69 -2.63
CA ILE A 52 12.57 4.83 -1.74
C ILE A 52 11.92 4.55 -0.37
N VAL A 53 12.71 4.56 0.68
CA VAL A 53 12.22 4.59 2.07
C VAL A 53 12.22 6.03 2.55
N SER A 54 11.04 6.64 2.71
CA SER A 54 10.93 8.00 3.25
C SER A 54 10.64 7.95 4.75
N THR A 55 11.59 8.38 5.56
CA THR A 55 11.50 8.26 7.02
C THR A 55 12.16 9.40 7.77
N ASN A 56 11.62 9.73 8.95
CA ASN A 56 12.28 10.55 9.96
C ASN A 56 12.68 9.74 11.21
N ASP A 57 12.48 8.42 11.18
CA ASP A 57 12.89 7.49 12.24
C ASP A 57 14.33 7.02 12.00
N PRO A 58 15.28 7.31 12.91
CA PRO A 58 16.67 6.88 12.79
C PRO A 58 16.83 5.35 12.68
N VAL A 59 16.00 4.57 13.37
CA VAL A 59 16.09 3.09 13.34
C VAL A 59 15.71 2.55 11.97
N VAL A 60 14.65 3.13 11.37
CA VAL A 60 14.23 2.80 9.99
C VAL A 60 15.32 3.22 9.00
N SER A 61 15.87 4.43 9.17
CA SER A 61 16.90 5.00 8.29
C SER A 61 18.16 4.13 8.28
N GLU A 62 18.68 3.78 9.46
CA GLU A 62 19.87 2.93 9.62
C GLU A 62 19.65 1.55 9.00
N TYR A 63 18.51 0.91 9.28
CA TYR A 63 18.22 -0.42 8.74
C TYR A 63 18.09 -0.41 7.21
N ALA A 64 17.36 0.56 6.65
CA ALA A 64 17.18 0.65 5.20
C ALA A 64 18.50 0.98 4.47
N ALA A 65 19.36 1.82 5.06
CA ALA A 65 20.70 2.08 4.52
C ALA A 65 21.58 0.82 4.51
N ARG A 66 21.53 0.03 5.59
CA ARG A 66 22.23 -1.25 5.64
C ARG A 66 21.68 -2.25 4.62
N PHE A 67 20.36 -2.38 4.51
CA PHE A 67 19.69 -3.23 3.52
C PHE A 67 20.13 -2.87 2.09
N SER A 68 20.27 -1.57 1.79
CA SER A 68 20.78 -1.10 0.49
C SER A 68 22.17 -1.64 0.16
N THR A 69 23.07 -1.66 1.15
CA THR A 69 24.44 -2.15 0.96
C THR A 69 24.58 -3.66 0.97
N GLU A 70 23.72 -4.36 1.71
CA GLU A 70 23.85 -5.80 1.97
C GLU A 70 22.96 -6.67 1.08
N GLN A 71 21.79 -6.16 0.65
CA GLN A 71 20.77 -6.96 -0.03
C GLN A 71 20.31 -6.39 -1.37
N ASP A 72 20.01 -5.10 -1.48
CA ASP A 72 19.51 -4.51 -2.72
C ASP A 72 19.87 -3.03 -2.90
N GLN A 73 20.80 -2.76 -3.82
CA GLN A 73 21.31 -1.42 -4.13
C GLN A 73 20.24 -0.46 -4.69
N ARG A 74 19.06 -0.96 -5.08
CA ARG A 74 17.93 -0.13 -5.50
C ARG A 74 17.25 0.58 -4.32
N VAL A 75 17.54 0.20 -3.07
CA VAL A 75 16.98 0.83 -1.88
C VAL A 75 17.69 2.16 -1.61
N THR A 76 16.93 3.25 -1.58
CA THR A 76 17.40 4.60 -1.24
C THR A 76 16.64 5.13 -0.03
N VAL A 77 17.37 5.66 0.95
CA VAL A 77 16.75 6.33 2.11
C VAL A 77 16.63 7.82 1.83
N VAL A 78 15.43 8.37 2.00
CA VAL A 78 15.17 9.80 1.94
C VAL A 78 14.71 10.28 3.31
N GLN A 79 15.48 11.19 3.90
CA GLN A 79 15.11 11.84 5.15
C GLN A 79 13.81 12.63 4.96
N ARG A 80 12.76 12.21 5.65
CA ARG A 80 11.49 12.93 5.69
C ARG A 80 11.64 14.16 6.61
N PRO A 81 11.17 15.34 6.20
CA PRO A 81 11.03 16.48 7.10
C PRO A 81 10.15 16.13 8.32
N ASP A 82 10.56 16.56 9.52
CA ASP A 82 9.88 16.19 10.77
C ASP A 82 8.44 16.68 10.83
N GLU A 83 8.16 17.85 10.26
CA GLU A 83 6.81 18.40 10.13
C GLU A 83 5.88 17.53 9.29
N LEU A 84 6.42 16.71 8.38
CA LEU A 84 5.66 15.72 7.59
C LEU A 84 5.55 14.35 8.28
N GLY A 85 6.17 14.20 9.45
CA GLY A 85 6.07 13.02 10.32
C GLY A 85 4.98 13.12 11.40
N ARG A 86 4.36 14.28 11.59
CA ARG A 86 3.41 14.53 12.70
C ARG A 86 2.04 13.90 12.43
N SER A 87 1.28 13.59 13.48
CA SER A 87 -0.11 13.13 13.36
C SER A 87 -1.07 14.20 12.88
N SER A 88 -0.71 15.48 13.04
CA SER A 88 -1.50 16.63 12.59
C SER A 88 -1.23 17.04 11.13
N THR A 89 -0.25 16.45 10.45
CA THR A 89 0.09 16.82 9.07
C THR A 89 -1.05 16.44 8.11
N PRO A 90 -1.56 17.36 7.29
CA PRO A 90 -2.53 17.04 6.27
C PRO A 90 -1.97 16.00 5.29
N MET A 91 -2.81 15.01 4.95
CA MET A 91 -2.42 13.97 3.98
C MET A 91 -2.04 14.57 2.63
N SER A 92 -2.73 15.62 2.18
CA SER A 92 -2.43 16.31 0.92
C SER A 92 -1.03 16.92 0.88
N GLU A 93 -0.57 17.54 1.98
CA GLU A 93 0.79 18.07 2.08
C GLU A 93 1.83 16.95 2.01
N PHE A 94 1.58 15.85 2.73
CA PHE A 94 2.45 14.68 2.71
C PHE A 94 2.55 14.06 1.30
N ILE A 95 1.42 13.92 0.61
CA ILE A 95 1.40 13.37 -0.76
C ILE A 95 2.09 14.30 -1.75
N GLN A 96 1.91 15.63 -1.64
CA GLN A 96 2.64 16.58 -2.48
C GLN A 96 4.16 16.47 -2.29
N TYR A 97 4.62 16.25 -1.05
CA TYR A 97 6.02 15.97 -0.77
C TYR A 97 6.49 14.69 -1.47
N LEU A 98 5.73 13.59 -1.38
CA LEU A 98 6.07 12.34 -2.09
C LEU A 98 6.16 12.56 -3.62
N GLY A 99 5.26 13.36 -4.17
CA GLY A 99 5.26 13.75 -5.59
C GLY A 99 6.52 14.50 -6.03
N ARG A 100 7.30 15.06 -5.11
CA ARG A 100 8.55 15.80 -5.39
C ARG A 100 9.81 14.95 -5.19
N LEU A 101 9.67 13.69 -4.77
CA LEU A 101 10.83 12.81 -4.56
C LEU A 101 11.57 12.51 -5.86
N ARG A 102 10.87 12.45 -6.99
CA ARG A 102 11.45 12.28 -8.33
C ARG A 102 10.76 13.21 -9.33
N GLU A 103 11.53 13.69 -10.30
CA GLU A 103 10.99 14.49 -11.40
C GLU A 103 10.14 13.61 -12.33
N ASP A 104 10.68 12.46 -12.74
CA ASP A 104 10.04 11.52 -13.68
C ASP A 104 9.80 10.15 -13.05
N GLY A 105 9.10 9.27 -13.77
CA GLY A 105 8.73 7.94 -13.31
C GLY A 105 7.32 7.84 -12.73
N THR A 106 6.93 6.61 -12.45
CA THR A 106 5.69 6.26 -11.75
C THR A 106 5.99 5.89 -10.30
N MET A 107 5.35 6.59 -9.38
CA MET A 107 5.36 6.25 -7.96
C MET A 107 4.45 5.04 -7.72
N LEU A 108 5.00 3.95 -7.20
CA LEU A 108 4.27 2.86 -6.55
C LEU A 108 4.33 3.10 -5.04
N MET A 109 3.31 3.74 -4.47
CA MET A 109 3.22 3.96 -3.03
C MET A 109 2.61 2.74 -2.35
N THR A 110 3.29 2.17 -1.35
CA THR A 110 2.84 1.04 -0.54
C THR A 110 3.21 1.25 0.93
N HIS A 111 2.53 0.56 1.84
CA HIS A 111 2.78 0.66 3.27
C HIS A 111 3.38 -0.64 3.83
N VAL A 112 4.25 -0.52 4.83
CA VAL A 112 4.75 -1.69 5.59
C VAL A 112 3.63 -2.39 6.37
N THR A 113 2.52 -1.70 6.63
CA THR A 113 1.39 -2.18 7.42
C THR A 113 0.47 -3.14 6.67
N HIS A 114 0.69 -3.35 5.37
CA HIS A 114 0.10 -4.43 4.56
C HIS A 114 1.11 -5.58 4.37
N PRO A 115 1.38 -6.40 5.42
CA PRO A 115 2.44 -7.40 5.39
C PRO A 115 2.19 -8.56 4.43
N LEU A 116 0.93 -8.81 4.04
CA LEU A 116 0.55 -9.97 3.23
C LEU A 116 0.58 -9.71 1.72
N LEU A 117 0.86 -8.47 1.29
CA LEU A 117 1.10 -8.16 -0.12
C LEU A 117 2.53 -8.56 -0.51
N ALA A 118 2.66 -9.77 -1.04
CA ALA A 118 3.90 -10.38 -1.52
C ALA A 118 4.34 -9.83 -2.90
N ALA A 119 5.56 -10.15 -3.32
CA ALA A 119 6.18 -9.72 -4.57
C ALA A 119 5.31 -10.05 -5.80
N ALA A 120 4.67 -11.23 -5.81
CA ALA A 120 3.77 -11.61 -6.90
C ALA A 120 2.59 -10.62 -7.07
N GLY A 121 2.06 -10.08 -5.98
CA GLY A 121 1.02 -9.06 -6.02
C GLY A 121 1.53 -7.73 -6.56
N PHE A 122 2.74 -7.32 -6.17
CA PHE A 122 3.38 -6.11 -6.74
C PHE A 122 3.67 -6.25 -8.25
N ARG A 123 4.11 -7.43 -8.71
CA ARG A 123 4.30 -7.70 -10.15
C ARG A 123 2.99 -7.59 -10.93
N ASP A 124 1.88 -8.14 -10.39
CA ASP A 124 0.56 -7.98 -11.00
C ASP A 124 0.15 -6.50 -11.04
N LEU A 125 0.30 -5.76 -9.94
CA LEU A 125 0.00 -4.32 -9.89
C LEU A 125 0.75 -3.51 -10.95
N ILE A 126 2.06 -3.77 -11.13
CA ILE A 126 2.87 -3.10 -12.17
C ILE A 126 2.37 -3.45 -13.57
N SER A 127 2.06 -4.73 -13.83
CA SER A 127 1.51 -5.18 -15.10
C SER A 127 0.15 -4.53 -15.42
N ARG A 128 -0.73 -4.49 -14.42
CA ARG A 128 -2.06 -3.87 -14.51
C ARG A 128 -1.97 -2.37 -14.73
N TRP A 129 -1.07 -1.70 -14.03
CA TRP A 129 -0.80 -0.28 -14.25
C TRP A 129 -0.34 0.00 -15.67
N ARG A 130 0.64 -0.76 -16.20
CA ARG A 130 1.12 -0.56 -17.57
C ARG A 130 0.02 -0.70 -18.61
N THR A 131 -0.89 -1.66 -18.41
CA THR A 131 -2.07 -1.84 -19.27
C THR A 131 -3.03 -0.65 -19.13
N ALA A 132 -3.42 -0.30 -17.90
CA ALA A 132 -4.34 0.80 -17.64
C ALA A 132 -3.82 2.15 -18.15
N ALA A 133 -2.52 2.42 -17.98
CA ALA A 133 -1.88 3.63 -18.48
C ALA A 133 -1.91 3.70 -20.00
N ALA A 134 -1.72 2.59 -20.71
CA ALA A 134 -1.88 2.52 -22.16
C ALA A 134 -3.33 2.80 -22.61
N ASP A 135 -4.31 2.43 -21.78
CA ASP A 135 -5.75 2.73 -21.97
C ASP A 135 -6.14 4.15 -21.50
N GLY A 136 -5.15 4.96 -21.12
CA GLY A 136 -5.29 6.37 -20.77
C GLY A 136 -5.72 6.63 -19.32
N HIS A 137 -5.68 5.64 -18.44
CA HIS A 137 -5.80 5.89 -17.00
C HIS A 137 -4.58 6.67 -16.49
N ASP A 138 -4.80 7.56 -15.53
CA ASP A 138 -3.74 8.43 -14.99
C ASP A 138 -3.25 8.02 -13.60
N SER A 139 -3.91 7.03 -13.00
CA SER A 139 -3.56 6.43 -11.72
C SER A 139 -4.19 5.04 -11.56
N LEU A 140 -3.66 4.24 -10.65
CA LEU A 140 -4.24 2.99 -10.18
C LEU A 140 -4.30 3.01 -8.66
N LEU A 141 -5.42 2.56 -8.10
CA LEU A 141 -5.58 2.30 -6.67
C LEU A 141 -6.15 0.91 -6.44
N THR A 142 -5.75 0.29 -5.33
CA THR A 142 -6.22 -1.03 -4.94
C THR A 142 -7.54 -0.95 -4.18
N VAL A 143 -8.47 -1.83 -4.52
CA VAL A 143 -9.80 -1.88 -3.92
C VAL A 143 -10.20 -3.30 -3.52
N THR A 144 -11.07 -3.41 -2.53
CA THR A 144 -11.76 -4.65 -2.15
C THR A 144 -13.20 -4.58 -2.66
N LYS A 145 -13.62 -5.58 -3.44
CA LYS A 145 -14.99 -5.67 -3.93
C LYS A 145 -15.93 -6.11 -2.81
N LEU A 146 -16.97 -5.32 -2.56
CA LEU A 146 -17.96 -5.56 -1.53
C LEU A 146 -19.31 -5.95 -2.12
N HIS A 147 -19.74 -7.17 -1.81
CA HIS A 147 -21.11 -7.66 -1.98
C HIS A 147 -21.79 -7.74 -0.61
N ALA A 148 -22.06 -6.58 -0.03
CA ALA A 148 -22.59 -6.43 1.33
C ALA A 148 -23.91 -5.65 1.34
N PHE A 149 -24.75 -5.92 2.34
CA PHE A 149 -25.92 -5.10 2.63
C PHE A 149 -25.47 -3.87 3.42
N LEU A 150 -25.34 -2.72 2.74
CA LEU A 150 -25.02 -1.46 3.41
C LEU A 150 -26.31 -0.72 3.73
N TRP A 151 -26.45 -0.30 4.98
CA TRP A 151 -27.58 0.47 5.47
C TRP A 151 -27.08 1.82 5.98
N ASP A 152 -27.83 2.88 5.69
CA ASP A 152 -27.51 4.24 6.16
C ASP A 152 -27.92 4.45 7.64
N ALA A 153 -27.63 5.65 8.17
CA ALA A 153 -27.93 6.01 9.55
C ALA A 153 -29.44 6.07 9.86
N ASP A 154 -30.29 6.17 8.84
CA ASP A 154 -31.75 6.15 8.96
C ASP A 154 -32.33 4.72 8.91
N GLY A 155 -31.46 3.70 8.80
CA GLY A 155 -31.86 2.31 8.70
C GLY A 155 -32.49 1.97 7.35
N LYS A 156 -31.99 2.56 6.26
CA LYS A 156 -32.43 2.24 4.89
C LYS A 156 -31.32 1.60 4.07
N PRO A 157 -31.66 0.67 3.15
CA PRO A 157 -30.73 0.15 2.15
C PRO A 157 -30.05 1.28 1.36
N PHE A 158 -28.72 1.26 1.33
CA PHE A 158 -27.92 2.23 0.57
C PHE A 158 -27.64 1.77 -0.86
N ASN A 159 -27.34 0.48 -1.05
CA ASN A 159 -26.80 -0.05 -2.31
C ASN A 159 -27.70 -1.08 -3.02
N TYR A 160 -28.95 -1.24 -2.58
CA TYR A 160 -29.93 -2.10 -3.24
C TYR A 160 -31.36 -1.58 -3.00
N ASP A 161 -32.30 -2.02 -3.83
CA ASP A 161 -33.71 -1.63 -3.72
C ASP A 161 -34.51 -2.70 -2.95
N ALA A 162 -34.80 -2.42 -1.67
CA ALA A 162 -35.62 -3.31 -0.84
C ALA A 162 -37.11 -3.30 -1.19
N ALA A 163 -37.60 -2.36 -2.01
CA ALA A 163 -38.97 -2.38 -2.51
C ALA A 163 -39.15 -3.38 -3.66
N ALA A 164 -38.11 -3.56 -4.48
CA ALA A 164 -38.09 -4.58 -5.54
C ALA A 164 -37.91 -6.00 -4.98
N GLU A 165 -36.95 -6.18 -4.07
CA GLU A 165 -36.71 -7.43 -3.34
C GLU A 165 -36.13 -7.08 -1.98
N LYS A 166 -36.78 -7.49 -0.89
CA LYS A 166 -36.39 -7.08 0.48
C LYS A 166 -34.99 -7.58 0.83
N TRP A 167 -34.64 -8.80 0.38
CA TRP A 167 -33.35 -9.41 0.65
C TRP A 167 -32.85 -10.14 -0.60
N PRO A 168 -32.29 -9.42 -1.59
CA PRO A 168 -31.69 -10.07 -2.75
C PRO A 168 -30.50 -10.91 -2.30
N ARG A 169 -30.10 -11.90 -3.09
CA ARG A 169 -28.89 -12.65 -2.78
C ARG A 169 -27.69 -11.69 -2.84
N SER A 170 -26.72 -11.82 -1.94
CA SER A 170 -25.58 -10.87 -1.87
C SER A 170 -24.84 -10.70 -3.19
N GLN A 171 -24.74 -11.76 -4.01
CA GLN A 171 -24.11 -11.73 -5.33
C GLN A 171 -24.90 -10.95 -6.39
N ASP A 172 -26.20 -10.73 -6.18
CA ASP A 172 -27.06 -9.95 -7.09
C ASP A 172 -27.05 -8.46 -6.73
N ILE A 173 -26.50 -8.09 -5.56
CA ILE A 173 -26.35 -6.69 -5.15
C ILE A 173 -25.25 -6.03 -6.00
N PRO A 174 -25.51 -4.84 -6.59
CA PRO A 174 -24.48 -4.06 -7.25
C PRO A 174 -23.26 -3.87 -6.34
N PRO A 175 -22.05 -4.26 -6.79
CA PRO A 175 -20.87 -4.20 -5.94
C PRO A 175 -20.46 -2.76 -5.66
N LEU A 176 -19.96 -2.55 -4.44
CA LEU A 176 -19.18 -1.35 -4.10
C LEU A 176 -17.71 -1.72 -3.97
N PHE A 177 -16.85 -0.71 -4.02
CA PHE A 177 -15.40 -0.89 -3.98
C PHE A 177 -14.83 -0.06 -2.84
N GLU A 178 -14.32 -0.76 -1.83
CA GLU A 178 -13.62 -0.14 -0.71
C GLU A 178 -12.15 0.06 -1.07
N VAL A 179 -11.65 1.30 -0.96
CA VAL A 179 -10.22 1.56 -1.12
C VAL A 179 -9.48 0.92 0.06
N ASN A 180 -8.63 -0.06 -0.21
CA ASN A 180 -7.95 -0.84 0.83
C ASN A 180 -6.53 -0.36 1.16
N HIS A 181 -6.08 0.70 0.47
CA HIS A 181 -4.80 1.37 0.70
C HIS A 181 -3.54 0.50 0.52
N ALA A 182 -3.65 -0.72 0.00
CA ALA A 182 -2.50 -1.62 -0.15
C ALA A 182 -1.45 -1.05 -1.11
N ALA A 183 -1.87 -0.47 -2.24
CA ALA A 183 -0.97 0.23 -3.14
C ALA A 183 -1.67 1.31 -3.99
N TYR A 184 -0.85 2.26 -4.46
CA TYR A 184 -1.20 3.27 -5.45
C TYR A 184 -0.12 3.34 -6.51
N LEU A 185 -0.50 3.47 -7.78
CA LEU A 185 0.43 3.78 -8.87
C LEU A 185 0.00 5.06 -9.57
N ILE A 186 0.91 6.02 -9.68
CA ILE A 186 0.64 7.31 -10.31
C ILE A 186 1.96 7.97 -10.74
N PRO A 187 2.05 8.58 -11.94
CA PRO A 187 3.24 9.33 -12.34
C PRO A 187 3.57 10.44 -11.32
N PHE A 188 4.84 10.61 -10.94
CA PHE A 188 5.23 11.68 -10.00
C PHE A 188 4.75 13.05 -10.48
N ARG A 189 4.85 13.33 -11.79
CA ARG A 189 4.28 14.54 -12.41
C ARG A 189 2.79 14.71 -12.13
N ARG A 190 2.00 13.64 -12.20
CA ARG A 190 0.54 13.70 -11.98
C ARG A 190 0.24 13.96 -10.50
N VAL A 191 1.01 13.38 -9.57
CA VAL A 191 0.89 13.70 -8.14
C VAL A 191 1.06 15.21 -7.90
N ARG A 192 2.04 15.84 -8.56
CA ARG A 192 2.28 17.28 -8.43
C ARG A 192 1.19 18.13 -9.06
N GLU A 193 0.64 17.69 -10.20
CA GLU A 193 -0.43 18.38 -10.92
C GLU A 193 -1.76 18.37 -10.14
N VAL A 194 -2.16 17.20 -9.63
CA VAL A 194 -3.47 17.02 -8.97
C VAL A 194 -3.42 17.19 -7.45
N GLY A 195 -2.21 17.11 -6.85
CA GLY A 195 -2.02 17.23 -5.41
C GLY A 195 -2.47 16.00 -4.61
N ASP A 196 -2.66 14.85 -5.26
CA ASP A 196 -3.13 13.60 -4.65
C ASP A 196 -2.46 12.37 -5.31
N ARG A 197 -2.61 11.20 -4.68
CA ARG A 197 -2.16 9.89 -5.16
C ARG A 197 -3.21 9.20 -6.05
N VAL A 198 -4.31 9.90 -6.34
CA VAL A 198 -5.40 9.48 -7.21
C VAL A 198 -5.65 10.60 -8.21
N GLY A 199 -5.58 10.26 -9.50
CA GLY A 199 -5.84 11.17 -10.61
C GLY A 199 -7.32 11.28 -10.97
N GLU A 200 -7.59 11.87 -12.12
CA GLU A 200 -8.95 12.13 -12.61
C GLU A 200 -9.57 10.90 -13.29
N ARG A 201 -8.75 9.95 -13.77
CA ARG A 201 -9.17 8.72 -14.42
C ARG A 201 -8.54 7.50 -13.74
N PRO A 202 -8.86 7.24 -12.46
CA PRO A 202 -8.29 6.11 -11.74
C PRO A 202 -8.73 4.77 -12.32
N PHE A 203 -7.80 3.81 -12.37
CA PHE A 203 -8.10 2.40 -12.57
C PHE A 203 -8.22 1.72 -11.21
N MET A 204 -9.38 1.15 -10.91
CA MET A 204 -9.58 0.37 -9.69
C MET A 204 -9.10 -1.07 -9.91
N HIS A 205 -8.06 -1.48 -9.19
CA HIS A 205 -7.58 -2.85 -9.23
C HIS A 205 -8.11 -3.63 -8.03
N GLU A 206 -9.01 -4.59 -8.30
CA GLU A 206 -9.57 -5.47 -7.28
C GLU A 206 -8.51 -6.43 -6.72
N MET A 207 -8.41 -6.49 -5.40
CA MET A 207 -7.51 -7.41 -4.70
C MET A 207 -8.27 -8.23 -3.65
N SER A 208 -7.82 -9.46 -3.44
CA SER A 208 -8.41 -10.36 -2.44
C SER A 208 -8.19 -9.83 -1.03
N GLY A 209 -9.19 -9.98 -0.16
CA GLY A 209 -9.17 -9.48 1.22
C GLY A 209 -7.97 -9.91 2.05
N GLU A 210 -7.42 -11.11 1.84
CA GLU A 210 -6.24 -11.58 2.58
C GLU A 210 -4.96 -10.77 2.27
N ALA A 211 -4.73 -10.45 0.99
CA ALA A 211 -3.51 -9.75 0.57
C ALA A 211 -3.47 -8.27 1.03
N VAL A 212 -4.64 -7.72 1.37
CA VAL A 212 -4.83 -6.28 1.65
C VAL A 212 -5.14 -6.00 3.11
N MET A 213 -4.99 -7.00 4.00
CA MET A 213 -5.14 -6.80 5.43
C MET A 213 -4.09 -5.81 5.95
N ASP A 214 -4.53 -4.84 6.75
CA ASP A 214 -3.73 -3.74 7.28
C ASP A 214 -3.56 -3.83 8.80
N ILE A 215 -2.47 -3.27 9.32
CA ILE A 215 -2.18 -3.14 10.75
C ILE A 215 -2.29 -1.67 11.15
N ASP A 216 -3.44 -1.31 11.71
CA ASP A 216 -3.67 -0.04 12.38
C ASP A 216 -3.60 -0.15 13.91
N TRP A 217 -3.99 -1.31 14.45
CA TRP A 217 -4.21 -1.55 15.87
C TRP A 217 -3.45 -2.79 16.38
N GLU A 218 -3.30 -2.91 17.70
CA GLU A 218 -2.51 -3.97 18.34
C GLU A 218 -3.11 -5.37 18.11
N ASP A 219 -4.43 -5.50 18.11
CA ASP A 219 -5.14 -6.75 17.83
C ASP A 219 -4.92 -7.20 16.38
N GLN A 220 -4.91 -6.27 15.42
CA GLN A 220 -4.56 -6.54 14.02
C GLN A 220 -3.10 -6.96 13.88
N PHE A 221 -2.18 -6.37 14.65
CA PHE A 221 -0.77 -6.78 14.65
C PHE A 221 -0.63 -8.25 15.09
N GLN A 222 -1.29 -8.62 16.18
CA GLN A 222 -1.26 -10.00 16.71
C GLN A 222 -1.90 -10.97 15.71
N LEU A 223 -3.10 -10.65 15.21
CA LEU A 223 -3.82 -11.47 14.24
C LEU A 223 -2.99 -11.70 12.97
N LEU A 224 -2.40 -10.65 12.40
CA LEU A 224 -1.63 -10.76 11.17
C LEU A 224 -0.29 -11.47 11.39
N ASN A 225 0.33 -11.30 12.56
CA ASN A 225 1.51 -12.07 12.93
C ASN A 225 1.20 -13.57 13.01
N ASP A 226 0.09 -13.95 13.64
CA ASP A 226 -0.33 -15.35 13.75
C ASP A 226 -0.67 -15.94 12.38
N LEU A 227 -1.40 -15.19 11.55
CA LEU A 227 -1.73 -15.59 10.19
C LEU A 227 -0.47 -15.76 9.33
N ALA A 228 0.48 -14.84 9.43
CA ALA A 228 1.75 -14.90 8.70
C ALA A 228 2.60 -16.12 9.10
N ASN A 229 2.70 -16.41 10.41
CA ASN A 229 3.36 -17.62 10.90
C ASN A 229 2.64 -18.89 10.39
N ALA A 230 1.30 -18.92 10.44
CA ALA A 230 0.52 -20.04 9.94
C ALA A 230 0.71 -20.27 8.42
N LYS A 231 0.85 -19.20 7.63
CA LYS A 231 1.20 -19.28 6.21
C LYS A 231 2.58 -19.92 6.01
N GLN A 232 3.60 -19.46 6.73
CA GLN A 232 4.95 -20.03 6.66
C GLN A 232 4.98 -21.51 7.04
N MET A 233 4.27 -21.91 8.10
CA MET A 233 4.13 -23.32 8.51
C MET A 233 3.46 -24.20 7.43
N ARG A 234 2.62 -23.61 6.59
CA ARG A 234 1.98 -24.28 5.44
C ARG A 234 2.83 -24.24 4.17
N GLY A 235 4.05 -23.71 4.23
CA GLY A 235 4.95 -23.56 3.08
C GLY A 235 4.57 -22.41 2.14
N LEU A 236 3.73 -21.49 2.57
CA LEU A 236 3.37 -20.30 1.79
C LEU A 236 4.38 -19.18 2.07
N SER A 237 4.99 -18.67 1.00
CA SER A 237 5.92 -17.53 1.08
C SER A 237 5.17 -16.25 1.48
N LEU A 238 5.81 -15.45 2.33
CA LEU A 238 5.42 -14.05 2.57
C LEU A 238 6.17 -13.08 1.64
N ILE A 239 7.20 -13.56 0.95
CA ILE A 239 7.98 -12.82 -0.06
C ILE A 239 7.36 -13.03 -1.42
#